data_AF-A0A6A4GXL3-F1
#
_entry.id   AF-A0A6A4GXL3-F1
#
_cell.length_a   1.000
_cell.length_b   1.000
_cell.length_c   1.000
_cell.angle_alpha   90.00
_cell.angle_beta   90.00
_cell.angle_gamma   90.00
#
_symmetry.space_group_name_H-M   'P 1'
#
loop_
_entity.id
_entity.type
_entity.pdbx_description
1 polymer ?
#
loop_
_entity_poly.entity_id
_entity_poly.type
_entity_poly.pdbx_seq_one_letter_code
_entity_poly.pdbx_strand_id
1 'polypeptide(L)' 'QVLSITIDNASANDTMIDELQNLLPNFRGRCGHVWCMAHTVNLAAKGILCLFE' A
#
# COMPACT_ATOMS: atom_id res chain seq x y z
N GLN A 1 7.55 -13.05 13.08
CA GLN A 1 8.24 -12.16 12.12
C GLN A 1 7.20 -11.72 11.09
N VAL A 2 7.10 -10.42 10.79
CA VAL A 2 6.10 -9.90 9.83
C VAL A 2 6.68 -10.01 8.42
N LEU A 3 6.04 -10.82 7.57
CA LEU A 3 6.51 -11.08 6.21
C LEU A 3 6.03 -10.02 5.21
N SER A 4 4.76 -9.64 5.30
CA SER A 4 4.13 -8.63 4.46
C SER A 4 2.95 -7.97 5.15
N ILE A 5 2.58 -6.78 4.68
CA ILE A 5 1.45 -5.99 5.20
C ILE A 5 0.63 -5.48 4.01
N THR A 6 -0.69 -5.67 4.10
CA THR A 6 -1.64 -5.17 3.11
C THR A 6 -2.29 -3.88 3.59
N ILE A 7 -2.13 -2.80 2.83
CA ILE A 7 -2.72 -1.48 3.10
C ILE A 7 -3.12 -0.79 1.78
N ASP A 8 -3.97 0.22 1.86
CA ASP A 8 -4.46 0.94 0.68
C ASP A 8 -3.38 1.86 0.07
N ASN A 9 -3.58 2.22 -1.20
CA ASN A 9 -2.64 3.05 -1.96
C ASN A 9 -2.82 4.53 -1.60
N ALA A 10 -2.38 4.90 -0.40
CA ALA A 10 -2.38 6.26 0.11
C ALA A 10 -0.96 6.66 0.55
N SER A 11 -0.53 7.88 0.23
CA SER A 11 0.83 8.35 0.53
C SER A 11 1.16 8.33 2.02
N ALA A 12 0.16 8.50 2.90
CA ALA A 12 0.34 8.37 4.34
C ALA A 12 0.79 6.95 4.76
N ASN A 13 0.37 5.93 4.01
CA ASN A 13 0.73 4.55 4.26
C ASN A 13 2.16 4.24 3.81
N ASP A 14 2.67 4.94 2.80
CA ASP A 14 4.08 4.83 2.42
C ASP A 14 4.99 5.33 3.53
N THR A 15 4.67 6.48 4.14
CA THR A 15 5.38 7.00 5.32
C THR A 15 5.26 6.04 6.50
N MET A 16 4.07 5.47 6.75
CA MET A 16 3.89 4.48 7.81
C MET A 16 4.79 3.25 7.62
N ILE A 17 4.93 2.73 6.40
CA ILE A 17 5.78 1.58 6.09
C ILE A 17 7.26 1.89 6.34
N ASP A 18 7.70 3.11 6.03
CA ASP A 18 9.08 3.55 6.25
C ASP A 18 9.41 3.59 7.75
N GLU A 19 8.53 4.19 8.55
CA GLU A 19 8.65 4.19 10.01
C GLU A 19 8.58 2.78 10.60
N LEU A 20 7.71 1.92 10.05
CA LEU A 20 7.54 0.56 10.53
C LEU A 20 8.77 -0.31 10.27
N GLN A 21 9.54 -0.04 9.22
CA GLN A 21 10.83 -0.70 8.98
C GLN A 21 11.83 -0.42 10.11
N ASN A 22 11.77 0.77 10.72
CA ASN A 22 12.63 1.13 11.84
C ASN A 22 12.19 0.46 13.16
N LEU A 23 10.89 0.18 13.30
CA LEU A 23 10.30 -0.39 14.52
C LEU A 23 10.29 -1.92 14.54
N LEU A 24 10.23 -2.57 13.37
CA LEU A 24 10.13 -4.03 13.25
C LEU A 24 11.46 -4.63 12.77
N PRO A 25 12.28 -5.20 13.66
CA PRO A 25 13.50 -5.87 13.23
C PRO A 25 13.15 -7.03 12.28
N ASN A 26 13.75 -7.02 11.09
CA ASN A 26 13.54 -7.93 9.97
C ASN A 26 12.27 -7.71 9.11
N PHE A 27 11.51 -6.63 9.33
CA PHE A 27 10.49 -6.26 8.35
C PHE A 27 11.16 -5.77 7.07
N ARG A 28 10.69 -6.25 5.92
CA ARG A 28 11.29 -5.95 4.60
C ARG A 28 10.92 -4.56 4.07
N GLY A 29 10.34 -3.71 4.91
CA GLY A 29 9.88 -2.37 4.55
C GLY A 29 8.94 -2.41 3.34
N ARG A 30 9.21 -1.56 2.35
CA ARG A 30 8.45 -1.50 1.10
C ARG A 30 8.43 -2.83 0.32
N CYS A 31 9.46 -3.68 0.43
CA CYS A 31 9.42 -4.99 -0.21
C CYS A 31 8.41 -5.97 0.42
N GLY A 32 7.97 -5.70 1.65
CA GLY A 32 6.87 -6.41 2.31
C GLY A 32 5.52 -5.68 2.21
N HIS A 33 5.47 -4.49 1.61
CA HIS A 33 4.23 -3.75 1.42
C HIS A 33 3.50 -4.30 0.19
N VAL A 34 2.28 -4.81 0.39
CA VAL A 34 1.37 -5.18 -0.69
C VAL A 34 0.16 -4.26 -0.68
N TRP A 35 -0.30 -3.86 -1.85
CA TRP A 35 -1.46 -2.98 -1.94
C TRP A 35 -2.76 -3.76 -1.78
N CYS A 36 -3.77 -3.14 -1.18
CA CYS A 36 -5.11 -3.71 -1.11
C CYS A 36 -5.70 -3.87 -2.52
N MET A 37 -5.81 -5.12 -2.98
CA MET A 37 -6.30 -5.44 -4.33
C MET A 37 -7.69 -4.86 -4.60
N ALA A 38 -8.57 -4.86 -3.60
CA ALA A 38 -9.89 -4.24 -3.70
C ALA A 38 -9.81 -2.72 -3.97
N HIS A 39 -8.89 -2.03 -3.29
CA HIS A 39 -8.69 -0.59 -3.49
C HIS A 39 -8.07 -0.32 -4.86
N THR A 40 -7.07 -1.10 -5.28
CA THR A 40 -6.43 -0.98 -6.60
C THR A 40 -7.45 -1.18 -7.73
N VAL A 41 -8.31 -2.19 -7.63
CA VAL A 41 -9.38 -2.43 -8.62
C VAL A 41 -10.38 -1.27 -8.65
N ASN A 42 -10.80 -0.77 -7.48
CA ASN A 42 -11.70 0.38 -7.40
C ASN A 42 -11.08 1.66 -8.00
N LEU A 43 -9.80 1.91 -7.75
CA LEU A 43 -9.09 3.05 -8.33
C LEU A 43 -8.95 2.92 -9.86
N ALA A 44 -8.61 1.72 -10.35
CA ALA A 44 -8.55 1.45 -11.79
C ALA A 44 -9.91 1.63 -12.47
N ALA A 45 -10.98 1.10 -11.85
CA ALA A 45 -12.35 1.27 -12.34
C ALA A 45 -12.74 2.75 -12.40
N LYS A 46 -12.45 3.53 -11.36
CA LYS A 46 -12.67 4.99 -11.37
C LYS A 46 -11.88 5.70 -12.47
N GLY A 47 -10.61 5.35 -12.67
CA GLY A 47 -9.78 5.94 -13.72
C GLY A 47 -10.30 5.64 -15.14
N ILE A 48 -10.91 4.48 -15.36
CA ILE A 48 -11.49 4.11 -16.66
C ILE A 48 -12.86 4.74 -16.86
N LEU A 49 -13.72 4.67 -15.84
CA LEU A 49 -15.12 5.10 -15.94
C LEU A 49 -15.29 6.63 -15.85
N CYS A 50 -14.38 7.33 -15.18
CA CYS A 50 -14.41 8.78 -14.98
C CYS A 50 -13.20 9.47 -15.62
N LEU A 51 -12.67 8.93 -16.74
CA LEU A 51 -11.47 9.46 -17.40
C LEU A 51 -11.60 10.94 -17.84
N PHE A 52 -12.84 11.41 -18.05
CA PHE A 52 -13.15 12.74 -18.57
C PHE A 52 -14.01 13.60 -17.64
N GLU A 53 -14.20 13.17 -16.39
CA GLU A 53 -14.79 14.03 -15.35
C GLU A 53 -13.76 15.06 -14.85
#